data_AF-A0A1W1E8X9-F1
#
_entry.id   AF-A0A1W1E8X9-F1
#
_cell.length_a   1.000
_cell.length_b   1.000
_cell.length_c   1.000
_cell.angle_alpha   90.00
_cell.angle_beta   90.00
_cell.angle_gamma   90.00
#
_symmetry.space_group_name_H-M   'P 1'
#
loop_
_entity.id
_entity.type
_entity.pdbx_description
1 polymer ?
#
loop_
_entity_poly.entity_id
_entity_poly.type
_entity_poly.pdbx_seq_one_letter_code
_entity_poly.pdbx_strand_id
1 'polypeptide(L)'
;MLHAGDTQSKVFPLSKSKFVVVENGKEKKVDLAGEDYIVVSLREEGADGLAYAIDRDGVVWWAAVISSGAKGHETPSGIFTIWRKERFYMSKAHPNPNGVNNMDFSLWFTHQGHAIHMGNSDAMSHGCIHVGEKGATTMFNWAQKDKTKVVITREHYLPFVYYDLKKSGYKENSQTPAYIKAYLQQMVPVEPNQNKER
;
A
#
# COMPACT_ATOMS: atom_id res chain seq x y z
N MET A 1 -31.28 3.80 -14.69
CA MET A 1 -30.14 2.91 -14.33
C MET A 1 -28.88 3.65 -14.72
N LEU A 2 -28.07 4.09 -13.76
CA LEU A 2 -26.79 4.75 -14.01
C LEU A 2 -25.69 3.69 -13.88
N HIS A 3 -24.99 3.43 -14.99
CA HIS A 3 -23.75 2.67 -15.03
C HIS A 3 -22.54 3.59 -14.77
N ALA A 4 -21.40 2.98 -14.41
CA ALA A 4 -20.05 3.54 -14.21
C ALA A 4 -19.74 4.14 -12.81
N GLY A 5 -19.39 3.27 -11.86
CA GLY A 5 -18.67 3.64 -10.64
C GLY A 5 -17.16 3.76 -10.86
N ASP A 6 -16.75 4.32 -12.01
CA ASP A 6 -15.38 4.25 -12.54
C ASP A 6 -14.69 5.62 -12.55
N THR A 7 -14.77 6.35 -11.44
CA THR A 7 -13.84 7.46 -11.21
C THR A 7 -12.57 6.88 -10.60
N GLN A 8 -11.80 6.11 -11.38
CA GLN A 8 -10.50 5.61 -10.95
C GLN A 8 -9.53 6.77 -10.80
N SER A 9 -9.39 7.27 -9.57
CA SER A 9 -8.32 8.21 -9.27
C SER A 9 -6.97 7.53 -9.52
N LYS A 10 -5.99 8.27 -10.04
CA LYS A 10 -4.60 7.79 -10.20
C LYS A 10 -3.71 8.53 -9.24
N VAL A 11 -2.70 7.86 -8.72
CA VAL A 11 -1.73 8.47 -7.80
C VAL A 11 -0.34 8.28 -8.34
N PHE A 12 0.36 9.39 -8.59
CA PHE A 12 1.73 9.38 -9.10
C PHE A 12 2.69 9.90 -8.01
N PRO A 13 3.64 9.09 -7.53
CA PRO A 13 4.68 9.57 -6.64
C PRO A 13 5.64 10.52 -7.38
N LEU A 14 5.88 11.69 -6.79
CA LEU A 14 6.87 12.68 -7.27
C LEU A 14 8.15 12.64 -6.45
N SER A 15 8.03 12.29 -5.17
CA SER A 15 9.12 12.11 -4.23
C SER A 15 8.71 11.10 -3.15
N LYS A 16 9.51 10.96 -2.09
CA LYS A 16 9.13 10.16 -0.92
C LYS A 16 7.79 10.64 -0.32
N SER A 17 7.58 11.94 -0.15
CA SER A 17 6.37 12.45 0.52
C SER A 17 5.36 13.11 -0.41
N LYS A 18 5.73 13.44 -1.65
CA LYS A 18 4.89 14.22 -2.57
C LYS A 18 4.25 13.32 -3.62
N PHE A 19 2.96 13.51 -3.83
CA PHE A 19 2.15 12.75 -4.78
C PHE A 19 1.27 13.69 -5.60
N VAL A 20 0.99 13.32 -6.86
CA VAL A 20 -0.11 13.87 -7.64
C VAL A 20 -1.26 12.88 -7.61
N VAL A 21 -2.43 13.34 -7.18
CA VAL A 21 -3.69 12.61 -7.32
C VAL A 21 -4.44 13.20 -8.51
N VAL A 22 -4.76 12.36 -9.50
CA VAL A 22 -5.58 12.74 -10.65
C VAL A 22 -6.95 12.11 -10.47
N GLU A 23 -7.97 12.91 -10.29
CA GLU A 23 -9.35 12.46 -10.10
C GLU A 23 -10.28 13.30 -11.00
N ASN A 24 -11.08 12.64 -11.84
CA ASN A 24 -11.98 13.31 -12.78
C ASN A 24 -11.28 14.37 -13.65
N GLY A 25 -10.05 14.08 -14.09
CA GLY A 25 -9.21 14.97 -14.89
C GLY A 25 -8.62 16.15 -14.13
N LYS A 26 -8.85 16.26 -12.82
CA LYS A 26 -8.27 17.31 -11.97
C LYS A 26 -7.07 16.76 -11.21
N GLU A 27 -5.97 17.50 -11.27
CA GLU A 27 -4.77 17.17 -10.52
C GLU A 27 -4.73 17.89 -9.18
N LYS A 28 -4.33 17.16 -8.13
CA LYS A 28 -4.06 17.68 -6.80
C LYS A 28 -2.71 17.19 -6.33
N LYS A 29 -1.81 18.12 -6.03
CA LYS A 29 -0.56 17.80 -5.32
C LYS A 29 -0.85 17.62 -3.83
N VAL A 30 -0.34 16.54 -3.25
CA VAL A 30 -0.43 16.22 -1.83
C VAL A 30 0.98 16.00 -1.30
N ASP A 31 1.34 16.65 -0.20
CA ASP A 31 2.59 16.44 0.52
C ASP A 31 2.26 15.83 1.89
N LEU A 32 2.84 14.66 2.16
CA LEU A 32 2.67 13.92 3.41
C LEU A 32 3.87 14.04 4.35
N ALA A 33 4.77 15.01 4.10
CA ALA A 33 5.85 15.30 5.03
C ALA A 33 5.27 15.66 6.42
N GLY A 34 5.81 15.06 7.48
CA GLY A 34 5.29 15.24 8.84
C GLY A 34 4.08 14.35 9.20
N GLU A 35 3.62 13.51 8.27
CA GLU A 35 2.53 12.56 8.52
C GLU A 35 3.03 11.11 8.60
N ASP A 36 2.28 10.26 9.30
CA ASP A 36 2.47 8.80 9.28
C ASP A 36 1.67 8.24 8.10
N TYR A 37 2.30 7.49 7.18
CA TYR A 37 1.60 6.95 6.02
C TYR A 37 2.14 5.61 5.54
N ILE A 38 1.27 4.85 4.88
CA ILE A 38 1.58 3.59 4.21
C ILE A 38 1.45 3.81 2.71
N VAL A 39 2.46 3.48 1.93
CA VAL A 39 2.38 3.46 0.46
C VAL A 39 2.26 2.02 0.00
N VAL A 40 1.21 1.73 -0.75
CA VAL A 40 0.99 0.45 -1.43
C VAL A 40 1.20 0.69 -2.92
N SER A 41 2.30 0.17 -3.45
CA SER A 41 2.71 0.22 -4.85
C SER A 41 2.31 -1.09 -5.52
N LEU A 42 1.23 -1.04 -6.30
CA LEU A 42 0.59 -2.16 -6.96
C LEU A 42 1.10 -2.34 -8.39
N ARG A 43 1.12 -3.58 -8.87
CA ARG A 43 1.24 -3.92 -10.29
C ARG A 43 -0.08 -4.50 -10.81
N GLU A 44 -0.28 -4.46 -12.12
CA GLU A 44 -1.27 -5.31 -12.81
C GLU A 44 -0.51 -6.10 -13.90
N GLU A 45 -0.81 -7.35 -14.26
CA GLU A 45 -2.01 -8.19 -14.07
C GLU A 45 -1.67 -9.43 -13.20
N GLY A 46 -2.53 -9.75 -12.21
CA GLY A 46 -2.28 -10.72 -11.12
C GLY A 46 -1.95 -10.08 -9.75
N ALA A 47 -2.43 -8.84 -9.53
CA ALA A 47 -1.92 -7.78 -8.65
C ALA A 47 -1.32 -8.13 -7.27
N ASP A 48 -0.02 -8.40 -7.32
CA ASP A 48 0.97 -8.31 -6.25
C ASP A 48 1.57 -6.89 -6.16
N GLY A 49 2.38 -6.64 -5.13
CA GLY A 49 3.02 -5.34 -4.98
C GLY A 49 4.00 -5.26 -3.81
N LEU A 50 4.40 -4.03 -3.51
CA LEU A 50 5.21 -3.69 -2.35
C LEU A 50 4.49 -2.63 -1.53
N ALA A 51 4.46 -2.84 -0.22
CA ALA A 51 4.02 -1.84 0.73
C ALA A 51 5.19 -1.31 1.55
N TYR A 52 5.11 -0.03 1.93
CA TYR A 52 6.12 0.67 2.73
C TYR A 52 5.41 1.47 3.80
N ALA A 53 5.93 1.47 5.03
CA ALA A 53 5.46 2.35 6.10
C ALA A 53 6.50 3.42 6.37
N ILE A 54 6.05 4.67 6.36
CA ILE A 54 6.85 5.87 6.57
C ILE A 54 6.25 6.61 7.76
N ASP A 55 7.09 6.94 8.74
CA ASP A 55 6.67 7.77 9.87
C ASP A 55 6.77 9.27 9.57
N ARG A 56 6.21 10.06 10.48
CA ARG A 56 6.23 11.53 10.42
C ARG A 56 7.62 12.15 10.27
N ASP A 57 8.68 11.47 10.70
CA ASP A 57 10.06 11.94 10.58
C ASP A 57 10.66 11.58 9.21
N GLY A 58 9.89 10.90 8.36
CA GLY A 58 10.29 10.46 7.03
C GLY A 58 11.11 9.17 7.03
N VAL A 59 11.15 8.43 8.14
CA VAL A 59 11.86 7.16 8.24
C VAL A 59 11.02 6.05 7.63
N VAL A 60 11.61 5.33 6.67
CA VAL A 60 11.04 4.11 6.12
C VAL A 60 11.43 2.95 7.03
N TRP A 61 10.54 2.61 7.97
CA TRP A 61 10.84 1.63 9.02
C TRP A 61 10.34 0.22 8.68
N TRP A 62 9.52 0.07 7.64
CA TRP A 62 9.01 -1.22 7.20
C TRP A 62 8.72 -1.27 5.70
N ALA A 63 8.96 -2.45 5.11
CA ALA A 63 8.55 -2.80 3.76
C ALA A 63 8.18 -4.29 3.69
N ALA A 64 7.22 -4.66 2.85
CA ALA A 64 6.90 -6.06 2.57
C ALA A 64 6.28 -6.27 1.20
N VAL A 65 6.39 -7.51 0.73
CA VAL A 65 5.57 -8.04 -0.36
C VAL A 65 4.12 -8.11 0.11
N ILE A 66 3.21 -7.73 -0.77
CA ILE A 66 1.77 -7.76 -0.55
C ILE A 66 1.07 -8.35 -1.77
N SER A 67 -0.16 -8.83 -1.58
CA SER A 67 -1.11 -9.02 -2.67
C SER A 67 -2.29 -8.07 -2.51
N SER A 68 -3.01 -7.85 -3.61
CA SER A 68 -4.14 -6.94 -3.69
C SER A 68 -5.30 -7.53 -4.48
N GLY A 69 -6.24 -6.69 -4.90
CA GLY A 69 -7.43 -7.08 -5.63
C GLY A 69 -7.13 -7.75 -6.98
N ALA A 70 -7.79 -8.87 -7.27
CA ALA A 70 -7.72 -9.50 -8.58
C ALA A 70 -8.35 -8.62 -9.68
N LYS A 71 -8.11 -8.98 -10.94
CA LYS A 71 -8.83 -8.38 -12.07
C LYS A 71 -10.35 -8.50 -11.85
N GLY A 72 -11.06 -7.38 -11.96
CA GLY A 72 -12.49 -7.25 -11.64
C GLY A 72 -12.81 -6.96 -10.17
N HIS A 73 -11.79 -6.93 -9.30
CA HIS A 73 -11.88 -6.62 -7.88
C HIS A 73 -10.75 -5.68 -7.45
N GLU A 74 -10.35 -4.76 -8.32
CA GLU A 74 -9.17 -3.94 -8.15
C GLU A 74 -9.23 -3.09 -6.88
N THR A 75 -8.11 -3.00 -6.16
CA THR A 75 -7.99 -2.02 -5.09
C THR A 75 -8.03 -0.60 -5.69
N PRO A 76 -8.90 0.29 -5.18
CA PRO A 76 -9.02 1.64 -5.71
C PRO A 76 -7.73 2.42 -5.44
N SER A 77 -7.19 3.08 -6.48
CA SER A 77 -6.12 4.05 -6.29
C SER A 77 -6.66 5.30 -5.59
N GLY A 78 -5.79 5.97 -4.81
CA GLY A 78 -6.14 7.16 -4.05
C GLY A 78 -5.26 7.37 -2.83
N ILE A 79 -5.48 8.47 -2.12
CA ILE A 79 -4.91 8.73 -0.80
C ILE A 79 -6.06 8.72 0.20
N PHE A 80 -6.02 7.76 1.10
CA PHE A 80 -7.07 7.48 2.07
C PHE A 80 -6.57 7.74 3.50
N THR A 81 -7.49 7.75 4.46
CA THR A 81 -7.16 7.77 5.90
C THR A 81 -7.73 6.51 6.54
N ILE A 82 -6.96 5.88 7.43
CA ILE A 82 -7.45 4.72 8.18
C ILE A 82 -8.57 5.18 9.09
N TRP A 83 -9.81 4.76 8.83
CA TRP A 83 -10.99 5.22 9.58
C TRP A 83 -11.47 4.18 10.61
N ARG A 84 -11.04 2.92 10.47
CA ARG A 84 -11.37 1.85 11.42
C ARG A 84 -10.20 0.88 11.56
N LYS A 85 -10.04 0.36 12.77
CA LYS A 85 -9.11 -0.70 13.12
C LYS A 85 -9.88 -1.82 13.80
N GLU A 86 -9.64 -3.05 13.41
CA GLU A 86 -10.27 -4.21 14.02
C GLU A 86 -9.30 -5.39 14.09
N ARG A 87 -9.02 -5.86 15.31
CA ARG A 87 -8.04 -6.93 15.52
C ARG A 87 -8.57 -8.28 15.05
N PHE A 88 -9.85 -8.53 15.28
CA PHE A 88 -10.52 -9.80 15.02
C PHE A 88 -11.71 -9.55 14.11
N TYR A 89 -11.63 -9.99 12.85
CA TYR A 89 -12.71 -9.79 11.90
C TYR A 89 -12.88 -10.99 10.96
N MET A 90 -14.13 -11.44 10.84
CA MET A 90 -14.57 -12.36 9.81
C MET A 90 -15.33 -11.57 8.75
N SER A 91 -14.92 -11.71 7.49
CA SER A 91 -15.60 -11.08 6.36
C SER A 91 -17.06 -11.51 6.29
N LYS A 92 -17.96 -10.54 6.16
CA LYS A 92 -19.39 -10.80 5.92
C LYS A 92 -19.66 -11.21 4.47
N ALA A 93 -18.89 -10.69 3.53
CA ALA A 93 -19.04 -10.97 2.10
C ALA A 93 -18.37 -12.29 1.69
N HIS A 94 -17.26 -12.63 2.34
CA HIS A 94 -16.47 -13.82 2.06
C HIS A 94 -16.10 -14.54 3.37
N PRO A 95 -17.09 -15.04 4.14
CA PRO A 95 -16.81 -15.69 5.42
C PRO A 95 -15.97 -16.96 5.22
N ASN A 96 -15.10 -17.26 6.19
CA ASN A 96 -14.46 -18.56 6.22
C ASN A 96 -15.51 -19.63 6.56
N PRO A 97 -15.56 -20.77 5.83
CA PRO A 97 -16.55 -21.82 6.07
C PRO A 97 -16.50 -22.40 7.50
N ASN A 98 -15.35 -22.31 8.17
CA ASN A 98 -15.17 -22.81 9.53
C ASN A 98 -15.46 -21.76 10.62
N GLY A 99 -15.96 -20.58 10.25
CA GLY A 99 -16.30 -19.51 11.20
C GLY A 99 -15.10 -18.83 11.85
N VAL A 100 -13.89 -19.06 11.35
CA VAL A 100 -12.67 -18.39 11.83
C VAL A 100 -12.54 -17.02 11.18
N ASN A 101 -11.93 -16.08 11.90
CA ASN A 101 -11.57 -14.79 11.33
C ASN A 101 -10.62 -14.99 10.15
N ASN A 102 -10.83 -14.22 9.09
CA ASN A 102 -10.02 -14.26 7.88
C ASN A 102 -9.49 -12.89 7.48
N MET A 103 -9.66 -11.89 8.35
CA MET A 103 -9.20 -10.53 8.17
C MET A 103 -8.69 -9.95 9.50
N ASP A 104 -7.91 -10.72 10.25
CA ASP A 104 -7.32 -10.23 11.49
C ASP A 104 -6.37 -9.04 11.23
N PHE A 105 -6.22 -8.19 12.24
CA PHE A 105 -5.40 -6.98 12.20
C PHE A 105 -5.78 -6.01 11.06
N SER A 106 -7.08 -5.86 10.80
CA SER A 106 -7.61 -5.02 9.74
C SER A 106 -7.43 -3.51 10.00
N LEU A 107 -6.87 -2.83 9.01
CA LEU A 107 -6.77 -1.38 8.86
C LEU A 107 -7.64 -0.95 7.69
N TRP A 108 -8.86 -0.49 7.98
CA TRP A 108 -9.84 -0.11 6.96
C TRP A 108 -9.55 1.29 6.44
N PHE A 109 -9.42 1.44 5.13
CA PHE A 109 -9.10 2.72 4.49
C PHE A 109 -10.20 3.21 3.54
N THR A 110 -11.22 2.39 3.23
CA THR A 110 -12.44 2.88 2.59
C THR A 110 -13.70 2.36 3.30
N HIS A 111 -14.82 3.07 3.16
CA HIS A 111 -16.11 2.65 3.71
C HIS A 111 -16.77 1.51 2.89
N GLN A 112 -16.29 1.29 1.67
CA GLN A 112 -16.70 0.21 0.77
C GLN A 112 -16.10 -1.15 1.15
N GLY A 113 -15.23 -1.20 2.16
CA GLY A 113 -14.71 -2.45 2.71
C GLY A 113 -13.30 -2.85 2.27
N HIS A 114 -12.50 -1.91 1.78
CA HIS A 114 -11.08 -2.18 1.52
C HIS A 114 -10.25 -1.96 2.79
N ALA A 115 -9.39 -2.92 3.10
CA ALA A 115 -8.52 -2.90 4.27
C ALA A 115 -7.13 -3.48 3.95
N ILE A 116 -6.13 -3.07 4.72
CA ILE A 116 -4.87 -3.81 4.85
C ILE A 116 -5.04 -4.76 6.02
N HIS A 117 -4.82 -6.07 5.84
CA HIS A 117 -5.02 -7.05 6.91
C HIS A 117 -4.13 -8.27 6.76
N MET A 118 -4.07 -9.09 7.80
CA MET A 118 -3.38 -10.36 7.77
C MET A 118 -3.99 -11.28 6.70
N GLY A 119 -3.14 -11.80 5.82
CA GLY A 119 -3.56 -12.73 4.77
C GLY A 119 -2.38 -13.37 4.08
N ASN A 120 -2.67 -14.25 3.13
CA ASN A 120 -1.65 -14.81 2.26
C ASN A 120 -1.27 -13.77 1.20
N SER A 121 -0.04 -13.24 1.28
CA SER A 121 0.51 -12.26 0.34
C SER A 121 0.80 -12.82 -1.06
N ASP A 122 0.65 -14.13 -1.27
CA ASP A 122 0.72 -14.77 -2.59
C ASP A 122 -0.69 -15.04 -3.17
N ALA A 123 -1.76 -14.81 -2.39
CA ALA A 123 -3.13 -15.06 -2.81
C ALA A 123 -3.86 -13.74 -3.08
N MET A 124 -4.43 -13.62 -4.28
CA MET A 124 -5.23 -12.48 -4.69
C MET A 124 -6.49 -12.32 -3.84
N SER A 125 -6.92 -11.07 -3.65
CA SER A 125 -8.07 -10.72 -2.82
C SER A 125 -9.23 -10.18 -3.65
N HIS A 126 -10.34 -9.87 -2.96
CA HIS A 126 -11.47 -9.12 -3.51
C HIS A 126 -11.33 -7.59 -3.28
N GLY A 127 -10.09 -7.08 -3.32
CA GLY A 127 -9.76 -5.65 -3.22
C GLY A 127 -8.98 -5.24 -1.96
N CYS A 128 -8.91 -6.10 -0.94
CA CYS A 128 -8.10 -5.87 0.24
C CYS A 128 -6.60 -6.08 -0.03
N ILE A 129 -5.74 -5.52 0.83
CA ILE A 129 -4.30 -5.72 0.76
C ILE A 129 -3.90 -6.78 1.79
N HIS A 130 -3.39 -7.92 1.33
CA HIS A 130 -2.88 -8.96 2.22
C HIS A 130 -1.42 -8.74 2.56
N VAL A 131 -1.14 -8.78 3.85
CA VAL A 131 0.20 -8.74 4.41
C VAL A 131 0.39 -9.94 5.35
N GLY A 132 1.60 -10.51 5.39
CA GLY A 132 1.92 -11.58 6.33
C GLY A 132 1.71 -11.15 7.79
N GLU A 133 1.44 -12.12 8.68
CA GLU A 133 1.06 -11.93 10.08
C GLU A 133 1.92 -10.92 10.85
N LYS A 134 3.25 -11.04 10.77
CA LYS A 134 4.17 -10.12 11.45
C LYS A 134 4.00 -8.68 10.97
N GLY A 135 3.87 -8.48 9.65
CA GLY A 135 3.63 -7.16 9.07
C GLY A 135 2.27 -6.61 9.47
N ALA A 136 1.22 -7.44 9.39
CA ALA A 136 -0.13 -7.07 9.79
C ALA A 136 -0.20 -6.60 11.25
N THR A 137 0.36 -7.39 12.17
CA THR A 137 0.40 -7.08 13.61
C THR A 137 1.19 -5.79 13.88
N THR A 138 2.33 -5.63 13.23
CA THR A 138 3.20 -4.47 13.44
C THR A 138 2.53 -3.18 12.94
N MET A 139 1.99 -3.19 11.72
CA MET A 139 1.25 -2.05 11.17
C MET A 139 -0.01 -1.76 11.99
N PHE A 140 -0.74 -2.79 12.44
CA PHE A 140 -1.90 -2.61 13.28
C PHE A 140 -1.58 -1.88 14.58
N ASN A 141 -0.44 -2.19 15.22
CA ASN A 141 -0.05 -1.51 16.45
C ASN A 141 0.44 -0.08 16.21
N TRP A 142 1.16 0.17 15.12
CA TRP A 142 1.72 1.48 14.80
C TRP A 142 0.69 2.48 14.24
N ALA A 143 -0.15 2.05 13.30
CA ALA A 143 -1.05 2.94 12.58
C ALA A 143 -2.13 3.54 13.49
N GLN A 144 -2.44 4.82 13.32
CA GLN A 144 -3.44 5.54 14.08
C GLN A 144 -4.70 5.79 13.25
N LYS A 145 -5.86 5.45 13.81
CA LYS A 145 -7.16 5.80 13.25
C LYS A 145 -7.27 7.33 13.11
N ASP A 146 -7.89 7.78 12.02
CA ASP A 146 -8.15 9.16 11.62
C ASP A 146 -6.89 10.02 11.40
N LYS A 147 -5.70 9.42 11.44
CA LYS A 147 -4.41 10.10 11.24
C LYS A 147 -3.60 9.46 10.13
N THR A 148 -3.27 8.18 10.27
CA THR A 148 -2.38 7.50 9.33
C THR A 148 -3.00 7.41 7.94
N LYS A 149 -2.25 7.84 6.92
CA LYS A 149 -2.70 7.81 5.53
C LYS A 149 -2.35 6.48 4.85
N VAL A 150 -3.13 6.12 3.84
CA VAL A 150 -2.85 5.00 2.95
C VAL A 150 -2.85 5.51 1.52
N VAL A 151 -1.70 5.43 0.86
CA VAL A 151 -1.51 5.81 -0.53
C VAL A 151 -1.55 4.54 -1.38
N ILE A 152 -2.54 4.43 -2.27
CA ILE A 152 -2.63 3.34 -3.23
C ILE A 152 -2.23 3.85 -4.62
N THR A 153 -1.07 3.41 -5.10
CA THR A 153 -0.53 3.79 -6.42
C THR A 153 -0.27 2.55 -7.28
N ARG A 154 -0.42 2.70 -8.59
CA ARG A 154 -0.01 1.71 -9.60
C ARG A 154 1.39 2.00 -10.18
N GLU A 155 2.03 3.05 -9.67
CA GLU A 155 3.39 3.45 -10.05
C GLU A 155 4.40 2.80 -9.11
N HIS A 156 5.65 2.74 -9.57
CA HIS A 156 6.75 2.26 -8.75
C HIS A 156 7.19 3.29 -7.72
N TYR A 157 7.06 2.95 -6.43
CA TYR A 157 7.49 3.81 -5.34
C TYR A 157 8.91 3.49 -4.81
N LEU A 158 9.42 2.28 -5.07
CA LEU A 158 10.73 1.84 -4.60
C LEU A 158 11.89 2.80 -4.92
N PRO A 159 11.97 3.45 -6.10
CA PRO A 159 13.04 4.40 -6.41
C PRO A 159 13.19 5.53 -5.39
N PHE A 160 12.09 5.97 -4.77
CA PHE A 160 12.09 7.07 -3.81
C PHE A 160 12.53 6.69 -2.40
N VAL A 161 12.53 5.38 -2.08
CA VAL A 161 12.84 4.85 -0.74
C VAL A 161 14.01 3.86 -0.74
N TYR A 162 14.61 3.59 -1.91
CA TYR A 162 15.69 2.62 -2.05
C TYR A 162 16.87 2.88 -1.11
N TYR A 163 17.34 4.13 -1.03
CA TYR A 163 18.46 4.49 -0.16
C TYR A 163 18.11 4.42 1.33
N ASP A 164 16.86 4.75 1.70
CA ASP A 164 16.38 4.62 3.08
C ASP A 164 16.39 3.13 3.51
N LEU A 165 15.89 2.25 2.65
CA LEU A 165 15.88 0.80 2.89
C LEU A 165 17.31 0.23 2.96
N LYS A 166 18.20 0.64 2.05
CA LYS A 166 19.60 0.20 2.09
C LYS A 166 20.28 0.60 3.40
N LYS A 167 20.00 1.80 3.92
CA LYS A 167 20.54 2.29 5.20
C LYS A 167 19.97 1.55 6.41
N SER A 168 18.70 1.15 6.38
CA SER A 168 18.09 0.35 7.45
C SER A 168 18.55 -1.12 7.46
N GLY A 169 19.39 -1.51 6.50
CA GLY A 169 19.89 -2.87 6.37
C GLY A 169 18.94 -3.81 5.64
N TYR A 170 17.98 -3.28 4.86
CA TYR A 170 17.21 -4.10 3.93
C TYR A 170 18.17 -4.85 3.01
N LYS A 171 18.05 -6.18 2.99
CA LYS A 171 18.80 -7.07 2.11
C LYS A 171 17.82 -7.83 1.25
N GLU A 172 18.05 -7.79 -0.05
CA GLU A 172 17.49 -8.80 -0.95
C GLU A 172 17.87 -10.19 -0.43
N ASN A 173 16.92 -11.11 -0.44
CA ASN A 173 17.18 -12.47 -0.01
C ASN A 173 16.60 -13.48 -1.01
N SER A 174 16.81 -14.77 -0.76
CA SER A 174 16.32 -15.84 -1.62
C SER A 174 14.79 -15.80 -1.79
N GLN A 175 14.06 -15.30 -0.78
CA GLN A 175 12.60 -15.18 -0.77
C GLN A 175 12.08 -13.93 -1.48
N THR A 176 12.94 -12.99 -1.88
CA THR A 176 12.52 -11.85 -2.70
C THR A 176 11.95 -12.37 -4.04
N PRO A 177 10.68 -12.05 -4.37
CA PRO A 177 10.06 -12.52 -5.61
C PRO A 177 10.87 -12.14 -6.85
N ALA A 178 10.84 -13.02 -7.86
CA ALA A 178 11.61 -12.84 -9.10
C ALA A 178 11.28 -11.52 -9.82
N TYR A 179 10.02 -11.09 -9.80
CA TYR A 179 9.60 -9.83 -10.41
C TYR A 179 10.23 -8.61 -9.71
N ILE A 180 10.46 -8.67 -8.40
CA ILE A 180 11.14 -7.60 -7.65
C ILE A 180 12.62 -7.58 -8.02
N LYS A 181 13.26 -8.75 -8.09
CA LYS A 181 14.67 -8.85 -8.53
C LYS A 181 14.85 -8.29 -9.95
N ALA A 182 13.97 -8.65 -10.88
CA ALA A 182 14.00 -8.13 -12.24
C ALA A 182 13.80 -6.61 -12.27
N TYR A 183 12.87 -6.09 -11.46
CA TYR A 183 12.68 -4.64 -11.33
C TYR A 183 13.92 -3.94 -10.76
N LEU A 184 14.53 -4.49 -9.72
CA LEU A 184 15.73 -3.96 -9.08
C LEU A 184 16.94 -3.87 -10.03
N GLN A 185 17.04 -4.80 -10.99
CA GLN A 185 18.13 -4.81 -11.97
C GLN A 185 18.08 -3.64 -12.97
N GLN A 186 16.88 -3.11 -13.24
CA GLN A 186 16.66 -2.07 -14.26
C GLN A 186 16.26 -0.72 -13.68
N MET A 187 15.86 -0.66 -12.41
CA MET A 187 15.42 0.59 -11.80
C MET A 187 16.59 1.56 -11.60
N VAL A 188 16.30 2.86 -11.66
CA VAL A 188 17.23 3.93 -11.27
C VAL A 188 16.71 4.54 -9.97
N PRO A 189 17.45 4.45 -8.85
CA PRO A 189 17.02 5.03 -7.58
C PRO A 189 17.10 6.57 -7.62
N VAL A 190 16.21 7.22 -6.88
CA VAL A 190 16.17 8.69 -6.76
C VAL A 190 16.99 9.10 -5.55
N GLU A 191 18.01 9.95 -5.74
CA GLU A 191 18.84 10.43 -4.63
C GLU A 191 18.04 11.36 -3.69
N PRO A 192 18.24 11.26 -2.35
CA PRO A 192 17.47 12.06 -1.38
C PRO A 192 17.54 13.58 -1.60
N ASN A 193 18.65 14.09 -2.16
CA ASN A 193 18.90 15.51 -2.35
C ASN A 193 18.37 16.08 -3.68
N GLN A 194 17.90 15.23 -4.61
CA GLN A 194 17.31 15.68 -5.89
C GLN A 194 15.85 16.16 -5.74
N ASN A 195 15.25 16.00 -4.55
CA ASN A 195 13.83 16.31 -4.26
C ASN A 195 13.56 17.76 -3.82
N LYS A 196 14.56 18.65 -3.86
CA LYS A 196 14.37 20.06 -3.43
C LYS A 196 13.78 20.96 -4.51
N GLU A 197 13.84 20.60 -5.78
CA GLU A 197 13.47 21.51 -6.88
C GLU A 197 12.88 20.77 -8.10
N ARG A 198 11.65 20.24 -8.01
CA ARG A 198 10.74 20.01 -9.16
C ARG A 198 9.28 20.07 -8.71
#